data_AF-A0A418Y6U9-F1
#
_entry.id   AF-A0A418Y6U9-F1
#
_cell.length_a   1.000
_cell.length_b   1.000
_cell.length_c   1.000
_cell.angle_alpha   90.00
_cell.angle_beta   90.00
_cell.angle_gamma   90.00
#
_symmetry.space_group_name_H-M   'P 1'
#
loop_
_entity.id
_entity.type
_entity.pdbx_description
1 polymer ?
#
loop_
_entity_poly.entity_id
_entity_poly.type
_entity_poly.pdbx_seq_one_letter_code
_entity_poly.pdbx_strand_id
1 'polypeptide(L)' 'GAMTMGFMLPARGLPGGLSVGDTVTFSVQETSDGVYRITAIAKVGGTR' A
#
# COMPACT_ATOMS: atom_id res chain seq x y z
N GLY A 1 3.65 -11.54 12.71
CA GLY A 1 4.67 -10.59 13.21
C GLY A 1 4.95 -9.55 12.14
N ALA A 2 5.75 -8.53 12.44
CA ALA A 2 6.20 -7.57 11.43
C ALA A 2 7.16 -8.25 10.43
N MET A 3 7.02 -7.93 9.14
CA MET A 3 7.82 -8.50 8.06
C MET A 3 7.85 -7.57 6.85
N THR A 4 8.84 -7.75 5.98
CA THR A 4 8.90 -7.10 4.66
C THR A 4 8.17 -7.97 3.65
N MET A 5 7.25 -7.40 2.87
CA MET A 5 6.49 -8.11 1.83
C MET A 5 6.43 -7.31 0.53
N GLY A 6 6.30 -8.04 -0.58
CA GLY A 6 5.95 -7.46 -1.87
C GLY A 6 4.44 -7.35 -2.04
N PHE A 7 3.97 -6.17 -2.46
CA PHE A 7 2.56 -5.93 -2.78
C PHE A 7 2.43 -5.38 -4.19
N MET A 8 1.37 -5.78 -4.90
CA MET A 8 1.02 -5.11 -6.16
C MET A 8 0.41 -3.74 -5.88
N LEU A 9 0.80 -2.76 -6.69
CA LEU A 9 0.23 -1.43 -6.64
C LEU A 9 -1.21 -1.41 -7.18
N PRO A 10 -2.03 -0.41 -6.78
CA PRO A 10 -3.28 -0.13 -7.46
C PRO A 10 -3.03 0.14 -8.94
N ALA A 11 -4.01 -0.12 -9.81
CA ALA A 11 -3.86 0.09 -11.25
C ALA A 11 -3.50 1.55 -11.63
N ARG A 12 -3.84 2.52 -10.78
CA ARG A 12 -3.53 3.94 -10.96
C ARG A 12 -2.19 4.36 -10.34
N GLY A 13 -1.41 3.41 -9.81
CA GLY A 13 -0.17 3.67 -9.08
C GLY A 13 -0.39 4.16 -7.65
N LEU A 14 0.67 4.72 -7.07
CA LEU A 14 0.66 5.33 -5.75
C LEU A 14 0.21 6.80 -5.82
N PRO A 15 -0.51 7.30 -4.80
CA PRO A 15 -0.71 8.74 -4.63
C PRO A 15 0.63 9.49 -4.54
N GLY A 16 0.67 10.71 -5.06
CA GLY A 16 1.84 11.59 -4.92
C GLY A 16 2.14 11.89 -3.44
N GLY A 17 3.41 12.22 -3.14
CA GLY A 17 3.84 12.58 -1.77
C GLY A 17 4.14 11.38 -0.86
N LEU A 18 4.11 10.17 -1.39
CA LEU A 18 4.66 8.98 -0.74
C LEU A 18 6.11 8.76 -1.13
N SER A 19 6.95 8.41 -0.15
CA SER A 19 8.37 8.16 -0.35
C SER A 19 8.87 7.05 0.57
N VAL A 20 10.01 6.47 0.21
CA VAL A 20 10.70 5.50 1.07
C VAL A 20 11.01 6.14 2.42
N GLY A 21 10.72 5.43 3.51
CA GLY A 21 10.83 5.93 4.87
C GLY A 21 9.52 6.44 5.47
N ASP A 22 8.46 6.59 4.66
CA ASP A 22 7.15 7.00 5.16
C ASP A 22 6.44 5.88 5.93
N THR A 23 5.80 6.26 7.03
CA THR A 23 4.77 5.44 7.67
C THR A 23 3.44 5.66 6.94
N VAL A 24 2.85 4.57 6.46
CA VAL A 24 1.60 4.59 5.69
C VAL A 24 0.55 3.68 6.32
N THR A 25 -0.73 4.01 6.13
CA THR A 25 -1.84 3.09 6.33
C THR A 25 -2.30 2.61 4.96
N PHE A 26 -2.59 1.32 4.84
CA PHE A 26 -3.00 0.73 3.58
C PHE A 26 -3.98 -0.42 3.80
N SER A 27 -4.77 -0.70 2.76
CA SER A 27 -5.66 -1.85 2.68
C SER A 27 -5.20 -2.76 1.56
N VAL A 28 -5.25 -4.07 1.79
CA VAL A 28 -4.87 -5.09 0.81
C VAL A 28 -6.01 -6.06 0.58
N GLN A 29 -6.07 -6.57 -0.65
CA GLN A 29 -6.90 -7.69 -1.04
C GLN A 29 -6.00 -8.80 -1.56
N GLU A 30 -6.20 -10.01 -1.04
CA GLU A 30 -5.58 -11.21 -1.59
C GLU A 30 -6.32 -11.61 -2.88
N THR A 31 -5.56 -11.87 -3.94
CA THR A 31 -6.07 -12.36 -5.21
C THR A 31 -6.02 -13.88 -5.27
N SER A 32 -6.78 -14.49 -6.17
CA SER A 32 -6.92 -15.94 -6.27
C SER A 32 -5.61 -16.68 -6.62
N ASP A 33 -4.60 -15.96 -7.10
CA ASP A 33 -3.24 -16.42 -7.37
C ASP A 33 -2.29 -16.26 -6.16
N GLY A 34 -2.82 -15.88 -4.98
CA GLY A 34 -2.07 -15.74 -3.73
C GLY A 34 -1.25 -14.46 -3.63
N VAL A 35 -1.51 -13.47 -4.49
CA VAL A 35 -0.82 -12.17 -4.46
C VAL A 35 -1.62 -11.17 -3.64
N TYR A 36 -0.93 -10.26 -2.93
CA TYR A 36 -1.58 -9.16 -2.22
C TYR A 36 -1.55 -7.87 -3.04
N ARG A 37 -2.73 -7.34 -3.36
CA ARG A 37 -2.89 -6.07 -4.06
C ARG A 37 -3.32 -4.97 -3.10
N ILE A 38 -2.62 -3.84 -3.12
CA ILE A 38 -3.03 -2.63 -2.40
C ILE A 38 -4.28 -2.06 -3.09
N THR A 39 -5.34 -1.84 -2.33
CA THR A 39 -6.60 -1.23 -2.80
C THR A 39 -6.74 0.22 -2.35
N ALA A 40 -6.12 0.59 -1.23
CA ALA A 40 -6.01 1.96 -0.74
C ALA A 40 -4.71 2.14 0.04
N ILE A 41 -4.10 3.32 -0.05
CA ILE A 41 -2.89 3.69 0.69
C ILE A 41 -2.88 5.19 0.95
N ALA A 42 -2.47 5.58 2.16
CA ALA A 42 -2.33 6.97 2.55
C ALA A 42 -1.16 7.14 3.53
N LYS A 43 -0.54 8.32 3.50
CA LYS A 43 0.48 8.69 4.49
C LYS A 43 -0.17 8.85 5.85
N VAL A 44 0.42 8.29 6.90
CA VAL A 44 -0.03 8.56 8.27
C VAL A 44 0.26 10.03 8.57
N GLY A 45 -0.80 10.81 8.77
CA GLY A 45 -0.72 12.27 8.98
C GLY A 45 -0.92 13.13 7.73
N GLY A 46 -1.16 12.53 6.55
CA GLY A 46 -1.63 13.27 5.38
C GLY A 46 -3.11 13.61 5.53
N THR A 47 -3.47 14.90 5.44
CA THR A 47 -4.87 15.34 5.37
C THR A 47 -5.56 14.71 4.15
N ARG A 48 -6.74 14.13 4.41
CA ARG A 48 -7.61 13.41 3.47
C ARG A 48 -8.03 14.25 2.27
#